data_AF-A0A933SY47-F1
#
_entry.id   AF-A0A933SY47-F1
#
_cell.length_a   1.000
_cell.length_b   1.000
_cell.length_c   1.000
_cell.angle_alpha   90.00
_cell.angle_beta   90.00
_cell.angle_gamma   90.00
#
_symmetry.space_group_name_H-M   'P 1'
#
loop_
_entity.id
_entity.type
_entity.pdbx_description
1 polymer ?
#
loop_
_entity_poly.entity_id
_entity_poly.type
_entity_poly.pdbx_seq_one_letter_code
_entity_poly.pdbx_strand_id
1 'polypeptide(L)'
;MAELIKRAPVDVKIASVDIAKDGNADIKVRLGKNTTTAPERITLYINGAQVLTEAERELKGAKPGDILKYTAALFEKKNHIRVTVENQWAENSHETTVESETKGSQYGKGTLYVVAAGISHYPELPLEQQLKSPPLDARGIAAQLQKLEGTLYKKVDIKILTDDRNTIITSDMVEKALREQTEKAGALDTTILFLAGHGVTDAQGSYHFVTADTKILSAWGEQLNMKQGTSLDWKRLHSILDKTMGRRVVFVDTCQAGEVFSDNKTDIKRLVKDIHDVNAIVYSGTSRQDAGVETSKGGVFTLSMLSGFDGKAAYDGNILPFTRLRDYVDKEVPRLNRDIMLGLYRDLKIKQTKEEDVNFDGVQKPVAVMPTGMERFIIYAR
;
A
#
# COMPACT_ATOMS: atom_id res chain seq x y z
N MET A 1 12.51 16.29 29.09
CA MET A 1 12.46 15.01 29.85
C MET A 1 11.10 14.82 30.53
N ALA A 2 10.68 15.67 31.48
CA ALA A 2 9.43 15.48 32.22
C ALA A 2 8.14 15.45 31.35
N GLU A 3 8.09 16.20 30.25
CA GLU A 3 6.94 16.22 29.34
C GLU A 3 6.90 15.00 28.40
N LEU A 4 8.06 14.45 28.02
CA LEU A 4 8.17 13.22 27.21
C LEU A 4 7.68 11.99 28.00
N ILE A 5 7.97 11.92 29.30
CA ILE A 5 7.51 10.84 30.19
C ILE A 5 5.98 10.86 30.34
N LYS A 6 5.35 12.04 30.27
CA LYS A 6 3.88 12.19 30.31
C LYS A 6 3.17 11.77 29.03
N ARG A 7 3.89 11.63 27.92
CA ARG A 7 3.34 11.21 26.62
C ARG A 7 3.76 9.79 26.22
N ALA A 8 4.58 9.14 27.05
CA ALA A 8 5.07 7.79 26.78
C ALA A 8 3.89 6.79 26.70
N PRO A 9 3.90 5.88 25.72
CA PRO A 9 2.92 4.81 25.61
C PRO A 9 3.06 3.81 26.75
N VAL A 10 2.02 3.02 26.98
CA VAL A 10 2.08 1.90 27.92
C VAL A 10 2.98 0.81 27.32
N ASP A 11 3.91 0.27 28.10
CA ASP A 11 4.70 -0.89 27.65
C ASP A 11 3.79 -2.08 27.35
N VAL A 12 4.14 -2.90 26.38
CA VAL A 12 3.38 -4.11 26.07
C VAL A 12 4.31 -5.30 26.01
N LYS A 13 3.83 -6.48 26.46
CA LYS A 13 4.58 -7.74 26.34
C LYS A 13 3.65 -8.89 26.01
N ILE A 14 4.02 -9.68 25.01
CA ILE A 14 3.39 -10.98 24.77
C ILE A 14 3.88 -11.93 25.88
N ALA A 15 2.97 -12.30 26.78
CA ALA A 15 3.28 -13.08 27.98
C ALA A 15 3.31 -14.59 27.72
N SER A 16 2.40 -15.08 26.88
CA SER A 16 2.42 -16.46 26.37
C SER A 16 1.71 -16.53 25.01
N VAL A 17 2.08 -17.53 24.23
CA VAL A 17 1.40 -17.93 22.99
C VAL A 17 1.18 -19.43 23.10
N ASP A 18 -0.04 -19.81 23.45
CA ASP A 18 -0.42 -21.19 23.71
C ASP A 18 -1.10 -21.73 22.43
N ILE A 19 -0.38 -22.53 21.63
CA ILE A 19 -0.88 -23.04 20.34
C ILE A 19 -1.81 -24.24 20.57
N ALA A 20 -3.07 -24.09 20.18
CA ALA A 20 -4.08 -25.13 20.23
C ALA A 20 -3.95 -26.11 19.05
N LYS A 21 -4.51 -27.32 19.23
CA LYS A 21 -4.42 -28.41 18.23
C LYS A 21 -5.17 -28.10 16.93
N ASP A 22 -6.09 -27.15 16.94
CA ASP A 22 -6.84 -26.68 15.78
C ASP A 22 -6.06 -25.62 14.96
N GLY A 23 -4.84 -25.28 15.40
CA GLY A 23 -3.98 -24.28 14.78
C GLY A 23 -4.28 -22.85 15.22
N ASN A 24 -5.21 -22.62 16.14
CA ASN A 24 -5.38 -21.31 16.78
C ASN A 24 -4.32 -21.15 17.86
N ALA A 25 -4.00 -19.90 18.21
CA ALA A 25 -3.16 -19.58 19.35
C ALA A 25 -3.91 -18.68 20.32
N ASP A 26 -3.89 -19.07 21.58
CA ASP A 26 -4.30 -18.22 22.69
C ASP A 26 -3.12 -17.33 23.09
N ILE A 27 -3.25 -16.05 22.82
CA ILE A 27 -2.21 -15.04 23.00
C ILE A 27 -2.56 -14.20 24.22
N LYS A 28 -1.72 -14.29 25.25
CA LYS A 28 -1.85 -13.45 26.46
C LYS A 28 -0.94 -12.24 26.32
N VAL A 29 -1.51 -11.06 26.38
CA VAL A 29 -0.80 -9.78 26.29
C VAL A 29 -0.85 -9.10 27.66
N ARG A 30 0.32 -8.76 28.21
CA ARG A 30 0.42 -8.00 29.45
C ARG A 30 0.70 -6.54 29.14
N LEU A 31 -0.15 -5.66 29.66
CA LEU A 31 0.10 -4.22 29.68
C LEU A 31 1.10 -3.89 30.80
N GLY A 32 2.08 -3.06 30.50
CA GLY A 32 3.08 -2.57 31.44
C GLY A 32 2.44 -1.72 32.53
N LYS A 33 3.17 -1.51 33.63
CA LYS A 33 2.67 -0.77 34.80
C LYS A 33 2.76 0.75 34.67
N ASN A 34 3.07 1.31 33.49
CA ASN A 34 3.21 2.75 33.32
C ASN A 34 1.86 3.46 33.56
N THR A 35 1.82 4.41 34.51
CA THR A 35 0.59 5.06 34.98
C THR A 35 0.36 6.46 34.43
N THR A 36 1.25 6.99 33.56
CA THR A 36 1.13 8.38 33.08
C THR A 36 0.05 8.57 32.02
N THR A 37 -0.20 7.57 31.17
CA THR A 37 -1.23 7.63 30.13
C THR A 37 -2.01 6.31 30.08
N ALA A 38 -3.33 6.40 29.88
CA ALA A 38 -4.15 5.22 29.65
C ALA A 38 -3.90 4.70 28.22
N PRO A 39 -3.82 3.39 28.02
CA PRO A 39 -3.75 2.83 26.68
C PRO A 39 -5.13 2.97 26.03
N GLU A 40 -5.17 3.40 24.76
CA GLU A 40 -6.42 3.68 24.07
C GLU A 40 -6.77 2.57 23.08
N ARG A 41 -5.75 2.02 22.43
CA ARG A 41 -5.93 1.03 21.37
C ARG A 41 -4.82 0.00 21.33
N ILE A 42 -5.18 -1.21 20.93
CA ILE A 42 -4.28 -2.34 20.73
C ILE A 42 -4.44 -2.87 19.32
N THR A 43 -3.35 -3.32 18.72
CA THR A 43 -3.39 -4.01 17.43
C THR A 43 -2.55 -5.27 17.51
N LEU A 44 -3.11 -6.40 17.06
CA LEU A 44 -2.42 -7.68 16.98
C LEU A 44 -2.20 -8.02 15.51
N TYR A 45 -0.95 -8.33 15.17
CA TYR A 45 -0.50 -8.72 13.84
C TYR A 45 0.03 -10.15 13.84
N ILE A 46 -0.41 -10.94 12.87
CA ILE A 46 0.12 -12.28 12.59
C ILE A 46 0.65 -12.28 11.15
N ASN A 47 1.97 -12.40 10.96
CA ASN A 47 2.64 -12.29 9.64
C ASN A 47 2.19 -11.03 8.87
N GLY A 48 2.13 -9.91 9.59
CA GLY A 48 1.66 -8.61 9.10
C GLY A 48 0.14 -8.46 8.90
N ALA A 49 -0.66 -9.52 9.05
CA ALA A 49 -2.11 -9.43 8.97
C ALA A 49 -2.70 -8.89 10.28
N GLN A 50 -3.55 -7.86 10.23
CA GLN A 50 -4.28 -7.37 11.39
C GLN A 50 -5.44 -8.30 11.72
N VAL A 51 -5.46 -8.88 12.93
CA VAL A 51 -6.41 -9.96 13.25
C VAL A 51 -7.54 -9.56 14.21
N LEU A 52 -7.58 -8.30 14.65
CA LEU A 52 -8.62 -7.77 15.53
C LEU A 52 -9.59 -6.89 14.76
N THR A 53 -10.88 -7.01 15.08
CA THR A 53 -11.92 -6.07 14.68
C THR A 53 -11.73 -4.72 15.39
N GLU A 54 -12.29 -3.64 14.86
CA GLU A 54 -12.21 -2.32 15.51
C GLU A 54 -12.71 -2.32 16.96
N ALA A 55 -13.77 -3.08 17.26
CA ALA A 55 -14.30 -3.20 18.61
C ALA A 55 -13.32 -3.90 19.57
N GLU A 56 -12.61 -4.93 19.10
CA GLU A 56 -11.61 -5.66 19.90
C GLU A 56 -10.31 -4.87 20.11
N ARG A 57 -10.06 -3.87 19.26
CA ARG A 57 -8.90 -2.98 19.36
C ARG A 57 -9.08 -1.89 20.41
N GLU A 58 -10.31 -1.56 20.80
CA GLU A 58 -10.57 -0.55 21.83
C GLU A 58 -10.18 -1.07 23.24
N LEU A 59 -9.32 -0.33 23.94
CA LEU A 59 -8.90 -0.66 25.31
C LEU A 59 -9.72 0.07 26.38
N LYS A 60 -11.05 0.15 26.19
CA LYS A 60 -11.96 0.87 27.10
C LYS A 60 -11.91 0.27 28.50
N GLY A 61 -11.33 1.02 29.44
CA GLY A 61 -11.25 0.63 30.86
C GLY A 61 -10.11 -0.33 31.22
N ALA A 62 -9.26 -0.70 30.25
CA ALA A 62 -8.04 -1.47 30.52
C ALA A 62 -7.06 -0.64 31.36
N LYS A 63 -6.41 -1.28 32.32
CA LYS A 63 -5.48 -0.64 33.25
C LYS A 63 -4.05 -1.14 33.05
N PRO A 64 -3.04 -0.30 33.36
CA PRO A 64 -1.66 -0.76 33.46
C PRO A 64 -1.53 -2.00 34.36
N GLY A 65 -0.89 -3.05 33.86
CA GLY A 65 -0.74 -4.35 34.54
C GLY A 65 -1.76 -5.42 34.14
N ASP A 66 -2.84 -5.07 33.44
CA ASP A 66 -3.85 -6.03 32.99
C ASP A 66 -3.27 -7.08 32.03
N ILE A 67 -3.89 -8.26 32.03
CA ILE A 67 -3.60 -9.32 31.06
C ILE A 67 -4.81 -9.47 30.14
N LEU A 68 -4.62 -9.08 28.89
CA LEU A 68 -5.58 -9.23 27.81
C LEU A 68 -5.40 -10.60 27.15
N LYS A 69 -6.48 -11.18 26.66
CA LYS A 69 -6.49 -12.49 26.01
C LYS A 69 -7.10 -12.36 24.62
N TYR A 70 -6.37 -12.85 23.62
CA TYR A 70 -6.81 -12.89 22.23
C TYR A 70 -6.65 -14.30 21.70
N THR A 71 -7.52 -14.70 20.79
CA THR A 71 -7.35 -15.95 20.03
C THR A 71 -7.17 -15.57 18.57
N ALA A 72 -6.11 -16.06 17.95
CA ALA A 72 -5.83 -15.80 16.55
C ALA A 72 -5.33 -17.06 15.84
N ALA A 73 -5.72 -17.20 14.58
CA ALA A 73 -5.28 -18.27 13.73
C ALA A 73 -3.80 -18.10 13.33
N LEU A 74 -3.03 -19.19 13.36
CA LEU A 74 -1.65 -19.22 12.87
C LEU A 74 -1.61 -19.82 11.47
N PHE A 75 -1.11 -19.06 10.50
CA PHE A 75 -1.30 -19.36 9.07
C PHE A 75 -0.10 -20.06 8.43
N GLU A 76 1.06 -20.01 9.07
CA GLU A 76 2.32 -20.50 8.50
C GLU A 76 3.04 -21.41 9.50
N LYS A 77 4.03 -22.20 9.05
CA LYS A 77 4.84 -23.01 9.98
C LYS A 77 5.58 -22.14 10.99
N LYS A 78 6.06 -20.97 10.55
CA LYS A 78 6.74 -19.99 11.40
C LYS A 78 5.93 -18.71 11.34
N ASN A 79 5.42 -18.25 12.47
CA ASN A 79 4.57 -17.08 12.56
C ASN A 79 5.25 -15.98 13.37
N HIS A 80 5.37 -14.81 12.76
CA HIS A 80 5.76 -13.58 13.44
C HIS A 80 4.50 -12.95 14.04
N ILE A 81 4.54 -12.72 15.35
CA ILE A 81 3.45 -12.14 16.12
C ILE A 81 3.93 -10.80 16.67
N ARG A 82 3.21 -9.73 16.34
CA ARG A 82 3.48 -8.40 16.88
C ARG A 82 2.23 -7.84 17.53
N VAL A 83 2.39 -7.27 18.71
CA VAL A 83 1.36 -6.50 19.38
C VAL A 83 1.83 -5.06 19.49
N THR A 84 0.97 -4.13 19.11
CA THR A 84 1.16 -2.69 19.29
C THR A 84 0.11 -2.15 20.25
N VAL A 85 0.50 -1.27 21.17
CA VAL A 85 -0.41 -0.51 22.03
C VAL A 85 -0.13 0.96 21.85
N GLU A 86 -1.18 1.75 21.63
CA GLU A 86 -1.10 3.17 21.32
C GLU A 86 -1.96 4.02 22.26
N ASN A 87 -1.54 5.26 22.43
CA ASN A 87 -2.31 6.36 23.02
C ASN A 87 -2.32 7.54 22.04
N GLN A 88 -2.96 8.65 22.41
CA GLN A 88 -3.05 9.84 21.55
C GLN A 88 -1.70 10.51 21.13
N TRP A 89 -0.55 10.05 21.65
CA TRP A 89 0.77 10.65 21.35
C TRP A 89 1.80 9.67 20.77
N ALA A 90 1.72 8.39 21.12
CA ALA A 90 2.78 7.43 20.84
C ALA A 90 2.28 5.97 20.86
N GLU A 91 3.07 5.09 20.27
CA GLU A 91 2.88 3.65 20.26
C GLU A 91 4.10 2.91 20.86
N ASN A 92 3.85 1.74 21.45
CA ASN A 92 4.88 0.77 21.80
C ASN A 92 4.52 -0.60 21.23
N SER A 93 5.51 -1.44 20.96
CA SER A 93 5.27 -2.76 20.40
C SER A 93 6.10 -3.85 21.07
N HIS A 94 5.62 -5.08 20.95
CA HIS A 94 6.36 -6.29 21.31
C HIS A 94 6.16 -7.36 20.27
N GLU A 95 7.24 -8.05 19.94
CA GLU A 95 7.28 -9.03 18.87
C GLU A 95 7.80 -10.37 19.39
N THR A 96 7.27 -11.46 18.85
CA THR A 96 7.82 -12.80 19.06
C THR A 96 7.62 -13.64 17.81
N THR A 97 8.32 -14.77 17.72
CA THR A 97 8.12 -15.74 16.66
C THR A 97 7.84 -17.10 17.26
N VAL A 98 6.81 -17.77 16.75
CA VAL A 98 6.44 -19.11 17.17
C VAL A 98 6.41 -20.05 15.97
N GLU A 99 6.75 -21.31 16.21
CA GLU A 99 6.56 -22.37 15.22
C GLU A 99 5.27 -23.13 15.52
N SER A 100 4.47 -23.33 14.49
CA SER A 100 3.27 -24.15 14.53
C SER A 100 3.50 -25.40 13.69
N GLU A 101 3.19 -26.57 14.27
CA GLU A 101 3.19 -27.85 13.54
C GLU A 101 1.98 -27.98 12.61
N THR A 102 1.00 -27.09 12.74
CA THR A 102 -0.16 -27.06 11.85
C THR A 102 0.31 -26.75 10.43
N LYS A 103 0.08 -27.69 9.51
CA LYS A 103 0.23 -27.39 8.07
C LYS A 103 -0.71 -26.24 7.75
N GLY A 104 -0.19 -25.14 7.21
CA GLY A 104 -0.96 -23.94 6.84
C GLY A 104 -2.20 -24.20 5.96
N SER A 105 -2.38 -25.42 5.47
CA SER A 105 -3.58 -25.92 4.80
C SER A 105 -4.83 -26.02 5.69
N GLN A 106 -4.73 -25.95 7.03
CA GLN A 106 -5.92 -26.03 7.90
C GLN A 106 -6.76 -24.75 7.85
N TYR A 107 -6.13 -23.59 7.64
CA TYR A 107 -6.82 -22.35 7.32
C TYR A 107 -6.92 -22.25 5.80
N GLY A 108 -8.15 -22.32 5.28
CA GLY A 108 -8.38 -22.18 3.84
C GLY A 108 -7.79 -20.87 3.30
N LYS A 109 -7.52 -20.84 1.99
CA LYS A 109 -7.12 -19.61 1.29
C LYS A 109 -8.15 -18.50 1.59
N GLY A 110 -7.69 -17.33 2.00
CA GLY A 110 -8.56 -16.16 2.24
C GLY A 110 -9.19 -15.63 0.94
N THR A 111 -9.93 -14.54 1.05
CA THR A 111 -10.44 -13.75 -0.07
C THR A 111 -9.48 -12.61 -0.37
N LEU A 112 -9.23 -12.38 -1.66
CA LEU A 112 -8.56 -11.17 -2.12
C LEU A 112 -9.61 -10.13 -2.51
N TYR A 113 -9.64 -9.01 -1.80
CA TYR A 113 -10.46 -7.87 -2.16
C TYR A 113 -9.62 -6.83 -2.88
N VAL A 114 -10.07 -6.37 -4.04
CA VAL A 114 -9.33 -5.42 -4.88
C VAL A 114 -10.19 -4.22 -5.19
N VAL A 115 -9.59 -3.03 -5.09
CA VAL A 115 -10.06 -1.82 -5.75
C VAL A 115 -8.97 -1.35 -6.69
N ALA A 116 -9.27 -1.27 -7.98
CA ALA A 116 -8.37 -0.78 -9.01
C ALA A 116 -8.98 0.47 -9.66
N ALA A 117 -8.43 1.63 -9.37
CA ALA A 117 -8.86 2.90 -9.94
C ALA A 117 -7.83 3.41 -10.96
N GLY A 118 -8.31 3.78 -12.15
CA GLY A 118 -7.50 4.33 -13.22
C GLY A 118 -8.23 5.48 -13.88
N ILE A 119 -7.71 6.70 -13.76
CA ILE A 119 -8.40 7.92 -14.22
C ILE A 119 -7.52 8.63 -15.25
N SER A 120 -8.08 8.92 -16.42
CA SER A 120 -7.40 9.63 -17.51
C SER A 120 -7.89 11.06 -17.72
N HIS A 121 -9.18 11.30 -17.45
CA HIS A 121 -9.89 12.51 -17.79
C HIS A 121 -10.25 13.32 -16.54
N TYR A 122 -9.80 14.57 -16.52
CA TYR A 122 -9.88 15.51 -15.41
C TYR A 122 -10.51 16.82 -15.91
N PRO A 123 -11.78 17.11 -15.56
CA PRO A 123 -12.51 18.27 -16.08
C PRO A 123 -11.85 19.63 -15.84
N GLU A 124 -11.12 19.79 -14.74
CA GLU A 124 -10.48 21.06 -14.35
C GLU A 124 -9.05 21.22 -14.91
N LEU A 125 -8.48 20.16 -15.50
CA LEU A 125 -7.14 20.19 -16.07
C LEU A 125 -7.19 20.45 -17.58
N PRO A 126 -6.18 21.14 -18.14
CA PRO A 126 -6.10 21.37 -19.58
C PRO A 126 -5.80 20.06 -20.34
N LEU A 127 -5.98 20.07 -21.67
CA LEU A 127 -5.91 18.86 -22.50
C LEU A 127 -4.54 18.17 -22.44
N GLU A 128 -3.47 18.95 -22.34
CA GLU A 128 -2.09 18.48 -22.22
C GLU A 128 -1.82 17.73 -20.91
N GLN A 129 -2.63 17.97 -19.87
CA GLN A 129 -2.54 17.29 -18.58
C GLN A 129 -3.50 16.10 -18.48
N GLN A 130 -4.14 15.69 -19.57
CA GLN A 130 -4.94 14.46 -19.58
C GLN A 130 -4.03 13.24 -19.80
N LEU A 131 -4.36 12.13 -19.14
CA LEU A 131 -3.62 10.88 -19.27
C LEU A 131 -4.33 9.95 -20.26
N LYS A 132 -3.69 8.84 -20.64
CA LYS A 132 -4.24 7.89 -21.62
C LYS A 132 -4.33 6.46 -21.10
N SER A 133 -3.37 6.09 -20.27
CA SER A 133 -3.13 4.70 -19.88
C SER A 133 -3.69 4.24 -18.53
N PRO A 134 -4.04 5.10 -17.55
CA PRO A 134 -4.50 4.64 -16.25
C PRO A 134 -5.66 3.64 -16.25
N PRO A 135 -6.70 3.77 -17.12
CA PRO A 135 -7.74 2.75 -17.23
C PRO A 135 -7.21 1.38 -17.70
N LEU A 136 -6.26 1.38 -18.64
CA LEU A 136 -5.61 0.18 -19.13
C LEU A 136 -4.78 -0.48 -18.00
N ASP A 137 -4.07 0.32 -17.23
CA ASP A 137 -3.27 -0.12 -16.09
C ASP A 137 -4.13 -0.80 -15.02
N ALA A 138 -5.21 -0.13 -14.61
CA ALA A 138 -6.16 -0.67 -13.62
C ALA A 138 -6.77 -2.01 -14.06
N ARG A 139 -7.18 -2.12 -15.33
CA ARG A 139 -7.70 -3.37 -15.91
C ARG A 139 -6.63 -4.46 -16.01
N GLY A 140 -5.41 -4.10 -16.39
CA GLY A 140 -4.29 -5.04 -16.52
C GLY A 140 -3.97 -5.69 -15.18
N ILE A 141 -3.85 -4.88 -14.12
CA ILE A 141 -3.60 -5.37 -12.76
C ILE A 141 -4.77 -6.21 -12.25
N ALA A 142 -6.01 -5.73 -12.41
CA ALA A 142 -7.20 -6.49 -12.05
C ALA A 142 -7.24 -7.86 -12.74
N ALA A 143 -6.94 -7.92 -14.04
CA ALA A 143 -6.93 -9.16 -14.81
C ALA A 143 -5.87 -10.16 -14.31
N GLN A 144 -4.68 -9.69 -13.93
CA GLN A 144 -3.65 -10.56 -13.35
C GLN A 144 -4.05 -11.05 -11.95
N LEU A 145 -4.61 -10.18 -11.11
CA LEU A 145 -5.04 -10.54 -9.75
C LEU A 145 -6.23 -11.50 -9.74
N GLN A 146 -7.15 -11.40 -10.72
CA GLN A 146 -8.27 -12.34 -10.85
C GLN A 146 -7.81 -13.79 -11.03
N LYS A 147 -6.66 -14.02 -11.69
CA LYS A 147 -6.08 -15.37 -11.88
C LYS A 147 -5.63 -16.00 -10.55
N LEU A 148 -5.57 -15.23 -9.47
CA LEU A 148 -5.22 -15.73 -8.15
C LEU A 148 -6.38 -16.45 -7.45
N GLU A 149 -7.58 -16.40 -8.02
CA GLU A 149 -8.73 -17.18 -7.55
C GLU A 149 -8.50 -18.68 -7.76
N GLY A 150 -8.77 -19.48 -6.73
CA GLY A 150 -8.47 -20.91 -6.72
C GLY A 150 -6.99 -21.25 -6.49
N THR A 151 -6.05 -20.35 -6.78
CA THR A 151 -4.60 -20.56 -6.62
C THR A 151 -4.07 -20.01 -5.29
N LEU A 152 -3.97 -18.69 -5.09
CA LEU A 152 -3.51 -18.12 -3.83
C LEU A 152 -4.68 -17.80 -2.89
N TYR A 153 -5.84 -17.46 -3.46
CA TYR A 153 -7.04 -17.06 -2.75
C TYR A 153 -8.19 -18.00 -3.07
N LYS A 154 -9.12 -18.20 -2.13
CA LYS A 154 -10.35 -18.98 -2.39
C LYS A 154 -11.28 -18.22 -3.34
N LYS A 155 -11.33 -16.90 -3.19
CA LYS A 155 -12.14 -15.98 -3.98
C LYS A 155 -11.35 -14.71 -4.25
N VAL A 156 -11.58 -14.09 -5.40
CA VAL A 156 -11.10 -12.74 -5.71
C VAL A 156 -12.32 -11.85 -6.03
N ASP A 157 -12.50 -10.77 -5.27
CA ASP A 157 -13.58 -9.78 -5.44
C ASP A 157 -12.95 -8.45 -5.88
N ILE A 158 -13.19 -8.05 -7.13
CA ILE A 158 -12.56 -6.88 -7.75
C ILE A 158 -13.59 -5.80 -8.06
N LYS A 159 -13.29 -4.57 -7.67
CA LYS A 159 -13.96 -3.35 -8.14
C LYS A 159 -13.00 -2.54 -9.01
N ILE A 160 -13.39 -2.35 -10.27
CA ILE A 160 -12.65 -1.54 -11.22
C ILE A 160 -13.37 -0.20 -11.36
N LEU A 161 -12.65 0.91 -11.15
CA LEU A 161 -13.14 2.27 -11.27
C LEU A 161 -12.33 2.99 -12.34
N THR A 162 -12.89 3.09 -13.54
CA THR A 162 -12.24 3.75 -14.67
C THR A 162 -13.21 4.68 -15.37
N ASP A 163 -12.67 5.75 -15.93
CA ASP A 163 -13.40 6.76 -16.70
C ASP A 163 -13.71 6.34 -18.15
N ASP A 164 -13.57 5.05 -18.46
CA ASP A 164 -14.09 4.42 -19.67
C ASP A 164 -15.54 4.83 -19.94
N ARG A 165 -15.87 5.00 -21.23
CA ARG A 165 -17.22 5.37 -21.68
C ARG A 165 -17.72 6.68 -21.05
N ASN A 166 -16.80 7.61 -20.75
CA ASN A 166 -17.08 8.91 -20.15
C ASN A 166 -17.67 8.82 -18.73
N THR A 167 -17.30 7.78 -17.97
CA THR A 167 -17.71 7.66 -16.57
C THR A 167 -16.94 8.67 -15.73
N ILE A 168 -17.63 9.44 -14.87
CA ILE A 168 -16.96 10.38 -13.96
C ILE A 168 -16.59 9.62 -12.69
N ILE A 169 -15.29 9.48 -12.41
CA ILE A 169 -14.77 8.82 -11.20
C ILE A 169 -14.42 9.88 -10.15
N THR A 170 -15.22 9.94 -9.09
CA THR A 170 -15.04 10.91 -7.99
C THR A 170 -14.25 10.33 -6.82
N SER A 171 -13.71 11.20 -5.97
CA SER A 171 -13.01 10.81 -4.74
C SER A 171 -13.89 9.94 -3.82
N ASP A 172 -15.18 10.29 -3.69
CA ASP A 172 -16.15 9.54 -2.89
C ASP A 172 -16.46 8.15 -3.47
N MET A 173 -16.46 7.99 -4.79
CA MET A 173 -16.66 6.67 -5.42
C MET A 173 -15.51 5.72 -5.11
N VAL A 174 -14.27 6.21 -5.18
CA VAL A 174 -13.07 5.43 -4.84
C VAL A 174 -13.08 5.10 -3.35
N GLU A 175 -13.39 6.07 -2.49
CA GLU A 175 -13.49 5.86 -1.04
C GLU A 175 -14.55 4.80 -0.70
N LYS A 176 -15.76 4.92 -1.26
CA LYS A 176 -16.86 3.99 -1.04
C LYS A 176 -16.51 2.58 -1.50
N ALA A 177 -15.90 2.45 -2.69
CA ALA A 177 -15.48 1.14 -3.20
C ALA A 177 -14.47 0.48 -2.26
N LEU A 178 -13.50 1.24 -1.74
CA LEU A 178 -12.51 0.76 -0.78
C LEU A 178 -13.18 0.33 0.53
N ARG A 179 -14.03 1.18 1.12
CA ARG A 179 -14.79 0.85 2.36
C ARG A 179 -15.56 -0.46 2.22
N GLU A 180 -16.34 -0.57 1.15
CA GLU A 180 -17.17 -1.76 0.89
C GLU A 180 -16.33 -3.04 0.67
N GLN A 181 -15.06 -2.93 0.28
CA GLN A 181 -14.14 -4.08 0.23
C GLN A 181 -13.52 -4.36 1.61
N THR A 182 -13.02 -3.34 2.29
CA THR A 182 -12.34 -3.48 3.57
C THR A 182 -13.25 -3.93 4.71
N GLU A 183 -14.52 -3.54 4.69
CA GLU A 183 -15.52 -3.93 5.70
C GLU A 183 -15.86 -5.43 5.65
N LYS A 184 -15.59 -6.10 4.53
CA LYS A 184 -15.78 -7.55 4.38
C LYS A 184 -14.53 -8.36 4.74
N ALA A 185 -13.37 -7.70 4.85
CA ALA A 185 -12.11 -8.38 5.04
C ALA A 185 -11.98 -8.93 6.46
N GLY A 186 -11.63 -10.21 6.57
CA GLY A 186 -11.25 -10.87 7.82
C GLY A 186 -9.73 -11.04 7.96
N ALA A 187 -9.31 -11.66 9.07
CA ALA A 187 -7.90 -11.87 9.41
C ALA A 187 -7.07 -12.64 8.36
N LEU A 188 -7.72 -13.50 7.57
CA LEU A 188 -7.11 -14.31 6.51
C LEU A 188 -7.07 -13.63 5.14
N ASP A 189 -7.80 -12.53 4.99
CA ASP A 189 -8.02 -11.90 3.71
C ASP A 189 -6.90 -10.93 3.38
N THR A 190 -6.84 -10.51 2.12
CA THR A 190 -5.91 -9.48 1.67
C THR A 190 -6.69 -8.43 0.91
N THR A 191 -6.43 -7.15 1.22
CA THR A 191 -6.95 -6.02 0.47
C THR A 191 -5.83 -5.41 -0.38
N ILE A 192 -6.09 -5.24 -1.68
CA ILE A 192 -5.21 -4.52 -2.59
C ILE A 192 -5.93 -3.28 -3.12
N LEU A 193 -5.31 -2.12 -2.91
CA LEU A 193 -5.70 -0.87 -3.57
C LEU A 193 -4.68 -0.57 -4.67
N PHE A 194 -5.14 -0.43 -5.92
CA PHE A 194 -4.33 0.02 -7.04
C PHE A 194 -4.87 1.37 -7.53
N LEU A 195 -4.00 2.38 -7.58
CA LEU A 195 -4.32 3.72 -8.06
C LEU A 195 -3.40 4.08 -9.23
N ALA A 196 -3.98 4.40 -10.38
CA ALA A 196 -3.27 4.96 -11.53
C ALA A 196 -3.88 6.29 -11.95
N GLY A 197 -3.04 7.30 -12.20
CA GLY A 197 -3.49 8.63 -12.62
C GLY A 197 -2.60 9.76 -12.09
N HIS A 198 -3.16 10.95 -11.94
CA HIS A 198 -2.46 12.05 -11.28
C HIS A 198 -2.43 11.88 -9.76
N GLY A 199 -1.27 12.17 -9.18
CA GLY A 199 -1.06 12.23 -7.74
C GLY A 199 -0.25 13.47 -7.43
N VAL A 200 -0.74 14.30 -6.50
CA VAL A 200 -0.14 15.59 -6.15
C VAL A 200 0.16 15.65 -4.65
N THR A 201 1.00 16.60 -4.24
CA THR A 201 1.31 16.84 -2.84
C THR A 201 0.96 18.26 -2.47
N ASP A 202 0.13 18.43 -1.44
CA ASP A 202 -0.25 19.76 -0.98
C ASP A 202 0.90 20.46 -0.24
N ALA A 203 0.72 21.75 0.07
CA ALA A 203 1.71 22.53 0.80
C ALA A 203 1.98 22.04 2.24
N GLN A 204 1.20 21.09 2.76
CA GLN A 204 1.41 20.45 4.06
C GLN A 204 2.22 19.14 3.95
N GLY A 205 2.54 18.71 2.73
CA GLY A 205 3.25 17.46 2.45
C GLY A 205 2.33 16.24 2.36
N SER A 206 1.00 16.44 2.29
CA SER A 206 0.03 15.34 2.19
C SER A 206 -0.08 14.87 0.75
N TYR A 207 -0.06 13.56 0.52
CA TYR A 207 -0.35 12.98 -0.79
C TYR A 207 -1.86 13.01 -1.09
N HIS A 208 -2.20 13.34 -2.34
CA HIS A 208 -3.56 13.30 -2.87
C HIS A 208 -3.61 12.57 -4.20
N PHE A 209 -4.51 11.59 -4.31
CA PHE A 209 -4.91 11.04 -5.60
C PHE A 209 -5.95 11.96 -6.23
N VAL A 210 -5.65 12.45 -7.43
CA VAL A 210 -6.52 13.38 -8.16
C VAL A 210 -7.64 12.58 -8.82
N THR A 211 -8.86 13.07 -8.69
CA THR A 211 -10.09 12.48 -9.23
C THR A 211 -10.85 13.49 -10.08
N ALA A 212 -11.90 13.08 -10.79
CA ALA A 212 -12.61 13.96 -11.72
C ALA A 212 -13.33 15.15 -11.04
N ASP A 213 -13.62 15.05 -9.74
CA ASP A 213 -14.20 16.09 -8.90
C ASP A 213 -13.17 17.03 -8.26
N THR A 214 -11.87 16.75 -8.43
CA THR A 214 -10.80 17.57 -7.86
C THR A 214 -10.77 18.95 -8.50
N LYS A 215 -10.92 19.99 -7.67
CA LYS A 215 -10.79 21.38 -8.07
C LYS A 215 -9.33 21.77 -7.93
N ILE A 216 -8.63 21.89 -9.06
CA ILE A 216 -7.19 22.09 -9.14
C ILE A 216 -6.86 22.84 -10.44
N LEU A 217 -5.82 23.68 -10.43
CA LEU A 217 -5.40 24.42 -11.63
C LEU A 217 -4.36 23.68 -12.46
N SER A 218 -3.53 22.88 -11.80
CA SER A 218 -2.47 22.10 -12.44
C SER A 218 -2.18 20.86 -11.61
N ALA A 219 -1.97 19.73 -12.28
CA ALA A 219 -1.40 18.52 -11.69
C ALA A 219 0.14 18.47 -11.84
N TRP A 220 0.76 19.59 -12.25
CA TRP A 220 2.21 19.75 -12.40
C TRP A 220 2.70 21.05 -11.73
N GLY A 221 3.85 20.99 -11.07
CA GLY A 221 4.58 22.15 -10.52
C GLY A 221 4.01 22.73 -9.22
N GLU A 222 4.54 23.89 -8.82
CA GLU A 222 4.31 24.51 -7.49
C GLU A 222 2.91 25.15 -7.33
N GLN A 223 2.23 25.49 -8.41
CA GLN A 223 0.92 26.17 -8.38
C GLN A 223 -0.25 25.22 -8.60
N LEU A 224 -0.41 24.22 -7.72
CA LEU A 224 -1.54 23.29 -7.78
C LEU A 224 -2.88 24.03 -7.59
N ASN A 225 -2.96 24.96 -6.63
CA ASN A 225 -4.19 25.63 -6.19
C ASN A 225 -5.37 24.67 -6.00
N MET A 226 -5.08 23.50 -5.42
CA MET A 226 -6.08 22.46 -5.18
C MET A 226 -6.99 22.87 -4.01
N LYS A 227 -8.31 22.78 -4.20
CA LYS A 227 -9.29 22.96 -3.12
C LYS A 227 -9.32 21.72 -2.23
N GLN A 228 -9.02 21.92 -0.95
CA GLN A 228 -9.08 20.85 0.05
C GLN A 228 -10.46 20.18 0.10
N GLY A 229 -10.46 18.86 0.29
CA GLY A 229 -11.67 18.04 0.33
C GLY A 229 -12.29 17.69 -1.04
N THR A 230 -11.67 18.09 -2.15
CA THR A 230 -12.14 17.72 -3.51
C THR A 230 -11.33 16.60 -4.16
N SER A 231 -10.30 16.10 -3.47
CA SER A 231 -9.46 14.98 -3.88
C SER A 231 -9.48 13.85 -2.84
N LEU A 232 -8.92 12.70 -3.20
CA LEU A 232 -8.74 11.59 -2.27
C LEU A 232 -7.37 11.70 -1.60
N ASP A 233 -7.34 12.31 -0.42
CA ASP A 233 -6.12 12.48 0.37
C ASP A 233 -5.68 11.21 1.12
N TRP A 234 -4.41 11.17 1.52
CA TRP A 234 -3.86 10.05 2.29
C TRP A 234 -4.57 9.85 3.64
N LYS A 235 -5.05 10.92 4.29
CA LYS A 235 -5.74 10.81 5.58
C LYS A 235 -7.05 10.02 5.46
N ARG A 236 -7.82 10.24 4.39
CA ARG A 236 -9.02 9.48 4.04
C ARG A 236 -8.68 8.00 3.82
N LEU A 237 -7.66 7.73 3.01
CA LEU A 237 -7.18 6.36 2.75
C LEU A 237 -6.70 5.67 4.03
N HIS A 238 -5.85 6.34 4.82
CA HIS A 238 -5.34 5.86 6.09
C HIS A 238 -6.48 5.47 7.04
N SER A 239 -7.51 6.33 7.18
CA SER A 239 -8.64 6.08 8.07
C SER A 239 -9.43 4.80 7.74
N ILE A 240 -9.34 4.33 6.50
CA ILE A 240 -9.99 3.10 6.03
C ILE A 240 -9.04 1.93 6.20
N LEU A 241 -7.80 2.08 5.72
CA LEU A 241 -6.78 1.03 5.76
C LEU A 241 -6.42 0.63 7.20
N ASP A 242 -6.28 1.58 8.12
CA ASP A 242 -6.00 1.30 9.53
C ASP A 242 -7.07 0.39 10.15
N LYS A 243 -8.35 0.56 9.78
CA LYS A 243 -9.47 -0.25 10.31
C LYS A 243 -9.61 -1.63 9.68
N THR A 244 -8.87 -1.89 8.62
CA THR A 244 -9.04 -3.08 7.79
C THR A 244 -8.32 -4.27 8.42
N MET A 245 -9.04 -5.38 8.60
CA MET A 245 -8.42 -6.66 9.00
C MET A 245 -7.68 -7.31 7.83
N GLY A 246 -6.80 -8.25 8.14
CA GLY A 246 -6.01 -8.98 7.16
C GLY A 246 -4.79 -8.21 6.69
N ARG A 247 -4.27 -8.58 5.52
CA ARG A 247 -3.09 -7.96 4.91
C ARG A 247 -3.52 -6.83 3.97
N ARG A 248 -2.70 -5.80 3.86
CA ARG A 248 -2.98 -4.62 3.02
C ARG A 248 -1.81 -4.34 2.09
N VAL A 249 -2.12 -4.10 0.83
CA VAL A 249 -1.15 -3.67 -0.19
C VAL A 249 -1.72 -2.49 -0.95
N VAL A 250 -0.91 -1.45 -1.15
CA VAL A 250 -1.27 -0.29 -1.97
C VAL A 250 -0.24 -0.12 -3.07
N PHE A 251 -0.72 -0.12 -4.30
CA PHE A 251 0.06 0.18 -5.49
C PHE A 251 -0.33 1.56 -6.02
N VAL A 252 0.65 2.41 -6.29
CA VAL A 252 0.43 3.79 -6.73
C VAL A 252 1.25 4.09 -7.99
N ASP A 253 0.59 4.16 -9.14
CA ASP A 253 1.19 4.56 -10.42
C ASP A 253 0.78 6.01 -10.75
N THR A 254 1.47 6.98 -10.14
CA THR A 254 1.12 8.41 -10.28
C THR A 254 2.33 9.30 -10.60
N CYS A 255 2.14 10.26 -11.51
CA CYS A 255 3.24 10.97 -12.17
C CYS A 255 3.92 12.13 -11.39
N GLN A 256 3.52 12.48 -10.16
CA GLN A 256 4.17 13.60 -9.44
C GLN A 256 4.51 13.32 -7.97
N ALA A 257 4.47 12.06 -7.54
CA ALA A 257 4.99 11.72 -6.22
C ALA A 257 6.48 12.11 -6.07
N GLY A 258 7.25 12.27 -7.17
CA GLY A 258 8.67 12.66 -7.18
C GLY A 258 9.03 14.01 -6.53
N GLU A 259 8.09 14.93 -6.33
CA GLU A 259 8.36 16.19 -5.59
C GLU A 259 8.42 15.94 -4.08
N VAL A 260 7.63 14.98 -3.58
CA VAL A 260 7.81 14.36 -2.25
C VAL A 260 9.21 13.78 -2.11
N PHE A 261 9.79 13.28 -3.21
CA PHE A 261 11.11 12.62 -3.25
C PHE A 261 12.29 13.53 -3.64
N SER A 262 12.10 14.85 -3.74
CA SER A 262 13.19 15.82 -3.93
C SER A 262 13.86 16.18 -2.60
N ASP A 263 15.12 16.63 -2.60
CA ASP A 263 16.04 16.72 -1.45
C ASP A 263 15.60 17.59 -0.23
N ASN A 264 14.36 18.07 -0.19
CA ASN A 264 13.74 18.49 1.06
C ASN A 264 13.36 17.23 1.88
N LYS A 265 14.29 16.84 2.77
CA LYS A 265 14.31 15.66 3.65
C LYS A 265 13.07 15.42 4.56
N THR A 266 11.95 16.11 4.36
CA THR A 266 10.79 16.16 5.27
C THR A 266 9.56 15.39 4.77
N ASP A 267 9.31 15.31 3.47
CA ASP A 267 7.99 14.87 2.95
C ASP A 267 7.89 13.37 2.68
N ILE A 268 8.96 12.73 2.14
CA ILE A 268 9.05 11.26 2.08
C ILE A 268 8.90 10.65 3.47
N LYS A 269 9.52 11.27 4.49
CA LYS A 269 9.50 10.71 5.85
C LYS A 269 8.11 10.76 6.46
N ARG A 270 7.28 11.75 6.12
CA ARG A 270 5.89 11.82 6.58
C ARG A 270 5.03 10.80 5.86
N LEU A 271 5.08 10.72 4.54
CA LEU A 271 4.34 9.70 3.80
C LEU A 271 4.78 8.28 4.20
N VAL A 272 6.08 8.01 4.30
CA VAL A 272 6.61 6.71 4.76
C VAL A 272 6.22 6.40 6.20
N LYS A 273 6.18 7.41 7.07
CA LYS A 273 5.70 7.25 8.45
C LYS A 273 4.21 6.96 8.48
N ASP A 274 3.38 7.75 7.81
CA ASP A 274 1.94 7.55 7.77
C ASP A 274 1.56 6.23 7.06
N ILE A 275 2.42 5.74 6.15
CA ILE A 275 2.32 4.39 5.56
C ILE A 275 2.68 3.29 6.55
N HIS A 276 3.69 3.50 7.39
CA HIS A 276 4.08 2.55 8.43
C HIS A 276 2.94 2.32 9.43
N ASP A 277 2.20 3.38 9.76
CA ASP A 277 1.12 3.35 10.75
C ASP A 277 -0.05 2.41 10.36
N VAL A 278 -0.37 2.28 9.06
CA VAL A 278 -1.42 1.35 8.61
C VAL A 278 -0.96 -0.10 8.42
N ASN A 279 0.31 -0.40 8.70
CA ASN A 279 0.92 -1.72 8.48
C ASN A 279 0.56 -2.36 7.12
N ALA A 280 0.79 -1.60 6.05
CA ALA A 280 0.53 -2.00 4.68
C ALA A 280 1.83 -2.02 3.86
N ILE A 281 1.93 -2.93 2.90
CA ILE A 281 2.91 -2.78 1.83
C ILE A 281 2.46 -1.63 0.94
N VAL A 282 3.33 -0.67 0.67
CA VAL A 282 3.04 0.39 -0.30
C VAL A 282 4.14 0.41 -1.34
N TYR A 283 3.78 0.33 -2.62
CA TYR A 283 4.73 0.34 -3.72
C TYR A 283 4.30 1.34 -4.79
N SER A 284 5.12 2.36 -5.00
CA SER A 284 4.79 3.50 -5.83
C SER A 284 5.78 3.65 -6.98
N GLY A 285 5.29 3.85 -8.20
CA GLY A 285 6.08 4.18 -9.37
C GLY A 285 6.21 5.70 -9.50
N THR A 286 7.24 6.31 -8.90
CA THR A 286 7.33 7.78 -8.83
C THR A 286 8.30 8.36 -9.88
N SER A 287 7.91 9.42 -10.58
CA SER A 287 8.77 10.18 -11.52
C SER A 287 8.94 11.63 -11.06
N ARG A 288 10.06 12.26 -11.44
CA ARG A 288 10.33 13.70 -11.23
C ARG A 288 9.72 14.48 -12.40
N GLN A 289 8.82 15.39 -12.06
CA GLN A 289 8.27 16.58 -12.76
C GLN A 289 8.04 16.63 -14.30
N ASP A 290 8.71 15.87 -15.17
CA ASP A 290 8.58 16.07 -16.63
C ASP A 290 8.39 14.79 -17.49
N ALA A 291 8.43 13.58 -16.91
CA ALA A 291 8.43 12.36 -17.72
C ALA A 291 7.75 11.17 -17.04
N GLY A 292 6.51 11.37 -16.62
CA GLY A 292 5.56 10.25 -16.55
C GLY A 292 5.38 9.69 -17.96
N VAL A 293 6.29 8.82 -18.40
CA VAL A 293 6.24 8.27 -19.75
C VAL A 293 5.12 7.25 -19.79
N GLU A 294 3.94 7.68 -20.22
CA GLU A 294 2.86 6.78 -20.57
C GLU A 294 3.08 6.24 -21.97
N THR A 295 3.18 4.92 -22.09
CA THR A 295 3.12 4.28 -23.41
C THR A 295 1.66 4.06 -23.79
N SER A 296 1.39 3.80 -25.06
CA SER A 296 0.06 3.33 -25.50
C SER A 296 -0.36 1.98 -24.89
N LYS A 297 0.55 1.30 -24.16
CA LYS A 297 0.32 -0.01 -23.56
C LYS A 297 0.15 0.04 -22.04
N GLY A 298 0.35 1.19 -21.40
CA GLY A 298 0.34 1.32 -19.95
C GLY A 298 1.41 2.27 -19.41
N GLY A 299 1.29 2.64 -18.14
CA GLY A 299 2.35 3.27 -17.35
C GLY A 299 3.55 2.32 -17.17
N VAL A 300 4.77 2.86 -17.14
CA VAL A 300 6.00 2.05 -17.06
C VAL A 300 6.06 1.20 -15.78
N PHE A 301 5.59 1.72 -14.65
CA PHE A 301 5.52 0.97 -13.40
C PHE A 301 4.53 -0.20 -13.51
N THR A 302 3.31 0.05 -13.97
CA THR A 302 2.33 -1.02 -14.19
C THR A 302 2.82 -2.06 -15.19
N LEU A 303 3.37 -1.67 -16.33
CA LEU A 303 3.94 -2.59 -17.32
C LEU A 303 5.05 -3.48 -16.74
N SER A 304 5.89 -2.91 -15.88
CA SER A 304 6.94 -3.65 -15.19
C SER A 304 6.34 -4.65 -14.20
N MET A 305 5.31 -4.28 -13.44
CA MET A 305 4.61 -5.23 -12.55
C MET A 305 3.95 -6.38 -13.34
N LEU A 306 3.25 -6.07 -14.42
CA LEU A 306 2.60 -7.05 -15.29
C LEU A 306 3.64 -8.02 -15.88
N SER A 307 4.78 -7.50 -16.36
CA SER A 307 5.89 -8.33 -16.85
C SER A 307 6.47 -9.22 -15.75
N GLY A 308 6.54 -8.71 -14.52
CA GLY A 308 6.91 -9.46 -13.33
C GLY A 308 5.99 -10.67 -13.11
N PHE A 309 4.68 -10.44 -13.09
CA PHE A 309 3.66 -11.50 -12.98
C PHE A 309 3.69 -12.49 -14.15
N ASP A 310 3.99 -12.01 -15.35
CA ASP A 310 4.15 -12.85 -16.55
C ASP A 310 5.49 -13.60 -16.60
N GLY A 311 6.33 -13.49 -15.56
CA GLY A 311 7.44 -14.42 -15.30
C GLY A 311 8.82 -13.85 -15.55
N LYS A 312 8.90 -12.54 -15.74
CA LYS A 312 10.19 -11.86 -15.82
C LYS A 312 10.82 -11.66 -14.44
N ALA A 313 10.00 -11.62 -13.38
CA ALA A 313 10.48 -11.68 -12.00
C ALA A 313 10.91 -13.10 -11.62
N ALA A 314 11.78 -13.22 -10.61
CA ALA A 314 12.26 -14.52 -10.14
C ALA A 314 11.22 -15.22 -9.25
N TYR A 315 10.64 -16.33 -9.73
CA TYR A 315 9.71 -17.17 -8.98
C TYR A 315 10.44 -18.23 -8.16
N ASP A 316 9.91 -18.54 -6.98
CA ASP A 316 10.31 -19.69 -6.17
C ASP A 316 9.32 -20.84 -6.43
N GLY A 317 9.60 -21.67 -7.44
CA GLY A 317 8.61 -22.63 -7.95
C GLY A 317 7.46 -21.90 -8.65
N ASN A 318 6.23 -22.04 -8.14
CA ASN A 318 5.04 -21.37 -8.70
C ASN A 318 4.67 -20.07 -7.98
N ILE A 319 5.37 -19.70 -6.90
CA ILE A 319 5.05 -18.51 -6.11
C ILE A 319 6.02 -17.36 -6.38
N LEU A 320 5.52 -16.13 -6.33
CA LEU A 320 6.31 -14.92 -6.42
C LEU A 320 6.20 -14.15 -5.10
N PRO A 321 7.26 -14.12 -4.28
CA PRO A 321 7.35 -13.21 -3.14
C PRO A 321 7.34 -11.75 -3.60
N PHE A 322 6.73 -10.86 -2.80
CA PHE A 322 6.71 -9.41 -3.09
C PHE A 322 8.12 -8.83 -3.24
N THR A 323 9.07 -9.30 -2.42
CA THR A 323 10.48 -8.88 -2.49
C THR A 323 11.12 -9.18 -3.84
N ARG A 324 10.79 -10.33 -4.46
CA ARG A 324 11.28 -10.70 -5.80
C ARG A 324 10.62 -9.89 -6.91
N LEU A 325 9.33 -9.60 -6.78
CA LEU A 325 8.64 -8.69 -7.69
C LEU A 325 9.29 -7.31 -7.63
N ARG A 326 9.48 -6.77 -6.43
CA ARG A 326 10.14 -5.49 -6.18
C ARG A 326 11.55 -5.47 -6.79
N ASP A 327 12.38 -6.48 -6.52
CA ASP A 327 13.75 -6.55 -7.06
C ASP A 327 13.79 -6.45 -8.59
N TYR A 328 12.78 -7.02 -9.26
CA TYR A 328 12.62 -6.93 -10.71
C TYR A 328 12.14 -5.53 -11.12
N VAL A 329 11.05 -5.04 -10.54
CA VAL A 329 10.41 -3.76 -10.91
C VAL A 329 11.33 -2.57 -10.60
N ASP A 330 12.07 -2.58 -9.49
CA ASP A 330 13.06 -1.55 -9.13
C ASP A 330 14.17 -1.41 -10.19
N LYS A 331 14.47 -2.49 -10.93
CA LYS A 331 15.44 -2.49 -12.05
C LYS A 331 14.78 -2.20 -13.39
N GLU A 332 13.60 -2.75 -13.62
CA GLU A 332 12.92 -2.70 -14.90
C GLU A 332 12.36 -1.31 -15.19
N VAL A 333 11.81 -0.62 -14.19
CA VAL A 333 11.22 0.71 -14.39
C VAL A 333 12.25 1.72 -14.89
N PRO A 334 13.42 1.90 -14.25
CA PRO A 334 14.45 2.79 -14.78
C PRO A 334 14.99 2.35 -16.15
N ARG A 335 15.01 1.03 -16.44
CA ARG A 335 15.47 0.50 -17.72
C ARG A 335 14.49 0.84 -18.85
N LEU A 336 13.21 0.51 -18.65
CA LEU A 336 12.15 0.74 -19.63
C LEU A 336 11.87 2.23 -19.85
N ASN A 337 11.90 3.04 -18.79
CA ASN A 337 11.76 4.50 -18.90
C ASN A 337 12.88 5.10 -19.78
N ARG A 338 14.14 4.69 -19.57
CA ARG A 338 15.27 5.10 -20.41
C ARG A 338 15.14 4.65 -21.87
N ASP A 339 14.71 3.41 -22.11
CA ASP A 339 14.49 2.89 -23.46
C ASP A 339 13.47 3.73 -24.22
N ILE A 340 12.38 4.14 -23.56
CA ILE A 340 11.34 4.97 -24.18
C ILE A 340 11.86 6.39 -24.44
N MET A 341 12.56 6.99 -23.47
CA MET A 341 13.19 8.30 -23.65
C MET A 341 14.13 8.27 -24.87
N LEU A 342 15.02 7.28 -24.97
CA LEU A 342 15.91 7.08 -26.12
C LEU A 342 15.13 6.94 -27.44
N GLY A 343 14.01 6.21 -27.44
CA GLY A 343 13.13 6.08 -28.59
C GLY A 343 12.56 7.42 -29.05
N LEU A 344 12.00 8.21 -28.14
CA LEU A 344 11.47 9.55 -28.42
C LEU A 344 12.55 10.48 -28.99
N TYR A 345 13.77 10.47 -28.44
CA TYR A 345 14.89 11.26 -28.96
C TYR A 345 15.31 10.84 -30.38
N ARG A 346 15.29 9.54 -30.70
CA ARG A 346 15.61 9.03 -32.04
C ARG A 346 14.56 9.41 -33.08
N ASP A 347 13.29 9.36 -32.70
CA ASP A 347 12.16 9.70 -33.59
C ASP A 347 12.10 11.19 -33.94
N LEU A 348 12.63 12.06 -33.06
CA LEU A 348 12.78 13.51 -33.31
C LEU A 348 13.84 13.86 -34.38
N LYS A 349 14.45 12.88 -35.05
CA LYS A 349 15.46 13.06 -36.12
C LYS A 349 16.68 13.90 -35.71
N ILE A 350 17.01 13.93 -34.42
CA ILE A 350 18.30 14.47 -33.97
C ILE A 350 19.36 13.45 -34.39
N LYS A 351 20.23 13.81 -35.34
CA LYS A 351 21.24 12.91 -35.92
C LYS A 351 22.11 12.27 -34.83
N GLN A 352 22.21 10.94 -34.86
CA GLN A 352 23.15 10.10 -34.10
C GLN A 352 23.44 10.60 -32.66
N THR A 353 22.44 10.51 -31.78
CA THR A 353 22.69 10.63 -30.34
C THR A 353 23.25 9.32 -29.79
N LYS A 354 24.42 9.39 -29.17
CA LYS A 354 24.92 8.32 -28.29
C LYS A 354 24.10 8.37 -27.00
N GLU A 355 24.03 7.26 -26.27
CA GLU A 355 23.32 7.20 -24.98
C GLU A 355 23.83 8.28 -24.00
N GLU A 356 25.11 8.62 -24.11
CA GLU A 356 25.81 9.68 -23.36
C GLU A 356 25.24 11.09 -23.59
N ASP A 357 24.52 11.32 -24.70
CA ASP A 357 23.98 12.62 -25.09
C ASP A 357 22.53 12.84 -24.58
N VAL A 358 21.90 11.83 -23.98
CA VAL A 358 20.52 11.90 -23.48
C VAL A 358 20.52 12.24 -22.00
N ASN A 359 19.83 13.32 -21.64
CA ASN A 359 19.59 13.63 -20.24
C ASN A 359 18.60 12.60 -19.66
N PHE A 360 19.07 11.81 -18.69
CA PHE A 360 18.27 10.85 -17.94
C PHE A 360 17.78 11.40 -16.60
N ASP A 361 17.86 12.71 -16.38
CA ASP A 361 17.13 13.38 -15.32
C ASP A 361 15.63 13.09 -15.48
N GLY A 362 14.95 12.83 -14.37
CA GLY A 362 13.50 12.52 -14.38
C GLY A 362 13.13 11.05 -14.59
N VAL A 363 14.10 10.14 -14.79
CA VAL A 363 13.83 8.69 -14.84
C VAL A 363 13.06 8.23 -13.60
N GLN A 364 11.95 7.55 -13.83
CA GLN A 364 11.08 7.00 -12.79
C GLN A 364 11.87 6.04 -11.88
N LYS A 365 11.74 6.21 -10.56
CA LYS A 365 12.34 5.34 -9.55
C LYS A 365 11.23 4.84 -8.62
N PRO A 366 10.94 3.54 -8.64
CA PRO A 366 9.97 2.99 -7.72
C PRO A 366 10.42 3.11 -6.27
N VAL A 367 9.45 3.27 -5.35
CA VAL A 367 9.68 3.31 -3.91
C VAL A 367 8.73 2.36 -3.23
N ALA A 368 9.27 1.42 -2.45
CA ALA A 368 8.49 0.48 -1.66
C ALA A 368 8.72 0.66 -0.16
N VAL A 369 7.63 0.66 0.60
CA VAL A 369 7.62 0.47 2.05
C VAL A 369 7.02 -0.91 2.32
N MET A 370 7.68 -1.67 3.19
CA MET A 370 7.21 -2.99 3.62
C MET A 370 7.26 -3.05 5.14
N PRO A 371 6.17 -3.42 5.81
CA PRO A 371 6.16 -3.56 7.25
C PRO A 371 6.85 -4.84 7.72
N THR A 372 7.30 -4.85 8.97
CA THR A 372 7.80 -6.04 9.65
C THR A 372 6.78 -7.18 9.63
N GLY A 373 7.26 -8.40 9.40
CA GLY A 373 6.44 -9.62 9.39
C GLY A 373 5.80 -9.93 8.02
N MET A 374 5.99 -9.08 7.01
CA MET A 374 5.54 -9.30 5.63
C MET A 374 6.68 -9.64 4.66
N GLU A 375 7.87 -9.95 5.14
CA GLU A 375 9.06 -10.25 4.31
C GLU A 375 8.86 -11.49 3.43
N ARG A 376 7.95 -12.39 3.85
CA ARG A 376 7.57 -13.61 3.11
C ARG A 376 6.24 -13.48 2.39
N PHE A 377 5.68 -12.27 2.29
CA PHE A 377 4.40 -12.08 1.64
C PHE A 377 4.46 -12.51 0.17
N ILE A 378 3.62 -13.47 -0.19
CA ILE A 378 3.48 -13.97 -1.56
C ILE A 378 2.48 -13.06 -2.26
N ILE A 379 2.95 -12.28 -3.24
CA ILE A 379 2.09 -11.34 -3.99
C ILE A 379 1.38 -12.04 -5.15
N TYR A 380 1.98 -13.10 -5.71
CA TYR A 380 1.45 -13.77 -6.90
C TYR A 380 1.75 -15.27 -6.91
N ALA A 381 0.94 -16.05 -7.63
CA ALA A 381 1.16 -17.47 -7.87
C ALA A 381 0.65 -17.86 -9.27
N ARG A 382 1.26 -18.89 -9.86
CA ARG A 382 0.92 -19.46 -11.17
C ARG A 382 0.13 -20.75 -11.07
#